data_AF-A0A3M2ZKN9-F1
#
_entry.id   AF-A0A3M2ZKN9-F1
#
_cell.length_a   1.000
_cell.length_b   1.000
_cell.length_c   1.000
_cell.angle_alpha   90.00
_cell.angle_beta   90.00
_cell.angle_gamma   90.00
#
_symmetry.space_group_name_H-M   'P 1'
#
loop_
_entity.id
_entity.type
_entity.pdbx_description
1 polymer ?
#
loop_
_entity_poly.entity_id
_entity_poly.type
_entity_poly.pdbx_seq_one_letter_code
_entity_poly.pdbx_strand_id
1 'polypeptide(L)'
;WRAARTGFQVQVATDGLQAGRVDEVGGLDVAGQEARIKAAVERLAKIGCEVSLFIDADERQIAASKRVGAPAVELHTGRYADAQTPTEVAEELQR
;
A
#
# COMPACT_ATOMS: atom_id res chain seq x y z
N TRP A 1 11.02 8.43 -30.38
CA TRP A 1 10.61 9.30 -29.27
C TRP A 1 9.48 8.62 -28.49
N ARG A 2 9.77 8.01 -27.33
CA ARG A 2 8.70 7.67 -26.37
C ARG A 2 8.43 8.95 -25.60
N ALA A 3 7.26 9.54 -25.78
CA ALA A 3 6.82 10.66 -24.96
C ALA A 3 6.88 10.21 -23.49
N ALA A 4 7.58 10.98 -22.65
CA ALA A 4 7.50 10.83 -21.21
C ALA A 4 6.03 11.01 -20.84
N ARG A 5 5.36 9.93 -20.41
CA ARG A 5 4.01 10.01 -19.87
C ARG A 5 4.13 10.79 -18.56
N THR A 6 3.78 12.07 -18.58
CA THR A 6 3.49 12.84 -17.35
C THR A 6 2.18 12.32 -16.77
N GLY A 7 2.21 11.12 -16.20
CA GLY A 7 1.09 10.53 -15.47
C GLY A 7 1.11 11.00 -14.02
N PHE A 8 -0.06 11.21 -13.43
CA PHE A 8 -0.19 11.48 -12.00
C PHE A 8 -0.12 10.15 -11.24
N GLN A 9 0.71 10.09 -10.20
CA GLN A 9 0.70 8.97 -9.26
C GLN A 9 -0.39 9.16 -8.21
N VAL A 10 -1.13 8.09 -7.93
CA VAL A 10 -2.19 8.07 -6.90
C VAL A 10 -1.91 6.92 -5.95
N GLN A 11 -1.82 7.23 -4.66
CA GLN A 11 -1.72 6.25 -3.60
C GLN A 11 -3.10 5.98 -3.00
N VAL A 12 -3.43 4.71 -2.83
CA VAL A 12 -4.64 4.28 -2.11
C VAL A 12 -4.22 3.77 -0.74
N ALA A 13 -4.79 4.34 0.30
CA ALA A 13 -4.56 3.99 1.70
C ALA A 13 -5.90 3.88 2.45
N THR A 14 -5.88 3.37 3.68
CA THR A 14 -7.04 3.41 4.58
C THR A 14 -7.40 4.85 4.92
N ASP A 15 -8.70 5.15 5.07
CA ASP A 15 -9.14 6.46 5.53
C ASP A 15 -8.74 6.63 7.01
N GLY A 16 -8.02 7.70 7.35
CA GLY A 16 -7.38 7.92 8.66
C GLY A 16 -8.35 8.21 9.83
N LEU A 17 -9.63 7.91 9.67
CA LEU A 17 -10.68 8.13 10.67
C LEU A 17 -11.11 6.80 11.32
N GLN A 18 -10.23 6.25 12.18
CA GLN A 18 -10.63 5.31 13.22
C GLN A 18 -10.00 5.71 14.55
N ALA A 19 -10.74 5.52 15.64
CA ALA A 19 -10.44 5.99 17.00
C ALA A 19 -9.35 5.16 17.72
N GLY A 20 -8.23 4.89 17.05
CA GLY A 20 -7.07 4.13 17.54
C GLY A 20 -5.78 4.93 17.43
N ARG A 21 -4.71 4.42 18.06
CA ARG A 21 -3.39 5.06 18.12
C ARG A 21 -2.77 5.12 16.71
N VAL A 22 -1.96 6.14 16.40
CA VAL A 22 -1.47 6.42 15.02
C VAL A 22 -0.61 5.29 14.43
N ASP A 23 0.02 4.48 15.29
CA ASP A 23 0.79 3.25 15.02
C ASP A 23 -0.09 2.01 14.73
N GLU A 24 -1.38 2.01 15.09
CA GLU A 24 -2.34 0.94 14.79
C GLU A 24 -2.94 1.07 13.38
N VAL A 25 -2.74 2.21 12.72
CA VAL A 25 -3.18 2.42 11.32
C VAL A 25 -2.26 1.63 10.40
N GLY A 26 -2.51 0.33 10.29
CA GLY A 26 -1.82 -0.56 9.36
C GLY A 26 -2.08 -0.19 7.90
N GLY A 27 -1.34 -0.83 7.01
CA GLY A 27 -1.57 -0.69 5.57
C GLY A 27 -2.98 -1.12 5.15
N LEU A 28 -3.35 -0.75 3.93
CA LEU A 28 -4.61 -1.13 3.30
C LEU A 28 -4.78 -2.65 3.28
N ASP A 29 -5.90 -3.14 3.82
CA ASP A 29 -6.28 -4.55 3.70
C ASP A 29 -6.82 -4.85 2.29
N VAL A 30 -5.90 -5.13 1.37
CA VAL A 30 -6.21 -5.49 -0.02
C VAL A 30 -6.78 -6.90 -0.10
N ALA A 31 -6.23 -7.85 0.66
CA ALA A 31 -6.67 -9.24 0.66
C ALA A 31 -8.14 -9.39 1.12
N GLY A 32 -8.57 -8.64 2.14
CA GLY A 32 -9.96 -8.63 2.60
C GLY A 32 -10.92 -7.82 1.73
N GLN A 33 -10.41 -6.95 0.85
CA GLN A 33 -11.23 -6.03 0.05
C GLN A 33 -10.94 -6.09 -1.47
N GLU A 34 -10.43 -7.22 -1.98
CA GLU A 34 -9.92 -7.34 -3.35
C GLU A 34 -10.87 -6.79 -4.42
N ALA A 35 -12.16 -7.15 -4.37
CA ALA A 35 -13.14 -6.70 -5.36
C ALA A 35 -13.30 -5.17 -5.38
N ARG A 36 -13.36 -4.55 -4.20
CA ARG A 36 -13.48 -3.09 -4.05
C ARG A 36 -12.22 -2.38 -4.53
N ILE A 37 -11.05 -2.87 -4.12
CA ILE A 37 -9.77 -2.27 -4.48
C ILE A 37 -9.49 -2.42 -5.98
N LYS A 38 -9.79 -3.58 -6.57
CA LYS A 38 -9.70 -3.80 -8.02
C LYS A 38 -10.55 -2.80 -8.80
N ALA A 39 -11.80 -2.59 -8.38
CA ALA A 39 -12.67 -1.60 -9.04
C ALA A 39 -12.09 -0.17 -8.97
N ALA A 40 -11.47 0.19 -7.84
CA ALA A 40 -10.80 1.48 -7.68
C ALA A 40 -9.55 1.61 -8.57
N VAL A 41 -8.68 0.60 -8.58
CA VAL A 41 -7.48 0.52 -9.43
C VAL A 41 -7.87 0.66 -10.90
N GLU A 42 -8.87 -0.09 -11.36
CA GLU A 42 -9.36 -0.02 -12.74
C GLU A 42 -9.89 1.36 -13.11
N ARG A 43 -10.65 2.01 -12.21
CA ARG A 43 -11.20 3.35 -12.45
C ARG A 43 -10.10 4.41 -12.56
N LEU A 44 -9.09 4.35 -11.71
CA LEU A 44 -7.95 5.27 -11.73
C LEU A 44 -7.03 5.02 -12.93
N ALA A 45 -6.77 3.76 -13.26
CA ALA A 45 -5.99 3.39 -14.43
C ALA A 45 -6.64 3.89 -15.74
N LYS A 46 -7.98 3.85 -15.83
CA LYS A 46 -8.74 4.35 -17.01
C LYS A 46 -8.55 5.84 -17.28
N ILE A 47 -8.23 6.64 -16.26
CA ILE A 47 -7.95 8.08 -16.42
C ILE A 47 -6.45 8.37 -16.55
N GLY A 48 -5.62 7.33 -16.68
CA GLY A 48 -4.18 7.46 -16.89
C GLY A 48 -3.36 7.64 -15.61
N CYS A 49 -3.95 7.39 -14.43
CA CYS A 49 -3.21 7.40 -13.17
C CYS A 49 -2.37 6.14 -13.01
N GLU A 50 -1.17 6.29 -12.45
CA GLU A 50 -0.38 5.18 -11.95
C GLU A 50 -0.72 4.94 -10.47
N VAL A 51 -1.27 3.77 -10.16
CA VAL A 51 -1.82 3.46 -8.83
C VAL A 51 -0.78 2.73 -7.98
N SER A 52 -0.51 3.23 -6.78
CA SER A 52 0.23 2.52 -5.73
C SER A 52 -0.71 2.17 -4.59
N LEU A 53 -0.54 0.98 -3.99
CA LEU A 53 -1.28 0.57 -2.79
C LEU A 53 -0.35 0.63 -1.58
N PHE A 54 -0.75 1.36 -0.54
CA PHE A 54 -0.03 1.41 0.73
C PHE A 54 -0.42 0.19 1.58
N ILE A 55 0.51 -0.72 1.82
CA ILE A 55 0.24 -2.01 2.48
C ILE A 55 1.29 -2.33 3.54
N ASP A 56 0.97 -3.20 4.49
CA ASP A 56 1.97 -3.76 5.39
C ASP A 56 2.93 -4.70 4.64
N ALA A 57 4.13 -4.90 5.18
CA ALA A 57 5.07 -5.95 4.77
C ALA A 57 4.48 -7.34 5.13
N ASP A 58 3.58 -7.81 4.27
CA ASP A 58 2.86 -9.08 4.37
C ASP A 58 2.67 -9.68 2.96
N GLU A 59 3.11 -10.93 2.78
CA GLU A 59 3.06 -11.62 1.50
C GLU A 59 1.64 -11.75 0.92
N ARG A 60 0.62 -11.89 1.78
CA ARG A 60 -0.79 -12.00 1.35
C ARG A 60 -1.26 -10.68 0.77
N GLN A 61 -0.88 -9.56 1.37
CA GLN A 61 -1.19 -8.22 0.87
C GLN A 61 -0.45 -7.90 -0.43
N ILE A 62 0.82 -8.31 -0.55
CA ILE A 62 1.60 -8.16 -1.79
C ILE A 62 0.97 -8.98 -2.91
N ALA A 63 0.63 -10.24 -2.65
CA ALA A 63 0.00 -11.10 -3.63
C ALA A 63 -1.39 -10.58 -4.05
N ALA A 64 -2.17 -10.05 -3.11
CA ALA A 64 -3.46 -9.43 -3.40
C ALA A 64 -3.30 -8.16 -4.25
N SER A 65 -2.33 -7.30 -3.93
CA SER A 65 -1.99 -6.10 -4.70
C SER A 65 -1.67 -6.42 -6.17
N LYS A 66 -0.95 -7.52 -6.41
CA LYS A 66 -0.70 -8.03 -7.75
C LYS A 66 -1.98 -8.50 -8.45
N ARG A 67 -2.86 -9.23 -7.76
CA ARG A 67 -4.14 -9.73 -8.32
C ARG A 67 -5.09 -8.61 -8.72
N VAL A 68 -5.13 -7.51 -7.95
CA VAL A 68 -6.00 -6.35 -8.25
C VAL A 68 -5.42 -5.45 -9.35
N GLY A 69 -4.19 -5.70 -9.81
CA GLY A 69 -3.59 -5.04 -10.97
C GLY A 69 -2.90 -3.71 -10.66
N ALA A 70 -2.54 -3.45 -9.40
CA ALA A 70 -1.77 -2.26 -9.06
C ALA A 70 -0.34 -2.37 -9.63
N PRO A 71 0.17 -1.35 -10.36
CA PRO A 71 1.52 -1.36 -10.91
C PRO A 71 2.62 -1.23 -9.84
N ALA A 72 2.29 -0.67 -8.68
CA ALA A 72 3.22 -0.49 -7.57
C ALA A 72 2.56 -0.76 -6.22
N VAL A 73 3.39 -1.04 -5.22
CA VAL A 73 3.03 -1.07 -3.81
C VAL A 73 4.00 -0.19 -3.04
N GLU A 74 3.53 0.38 -1.94
CA GLU A 74 4.34 1.10 -0.97
C GLU A 74 4.23 0.40 0.38
N LEU A 75 5.37 0.04 0.97
CA LEU A 75 5.41 -0.71 2.22
C LEU A 75 5.32 0.24 3.41
N HIS A 76 4.44 -0.08 4.35
CA HIS A 76 4.29 0.63 5.60
C HIS A 76 5.50 0.37 6.51
N THR A 77 6.40 1.34 6.58
CA THR A 77 7.62 1.30 7.41
C THR A 77 7.44 1.95 8.78
N GLY A 78 6.21 2.30 9.18
CA GLY A 78 5.92 2.94 10.47
C GLY A 78 6.39 2.10 11.65
N ARG A 79 6.17 0.79 11.63
CA ARG A 79 6.66 -0.13 12.68
C ARG A 79 8.18 -0.15 12.81
N TYR A 80 8.89 -0.13 11.68
CA TYR A 80 10.34 -0.02 11.69
C TYR A 80 10.80 1.33 12.26
N ALA A 81 10.10 2.42 11.94
CA ALA A 81 10.43 3.77 12.44
C ALA A 81 10.17 3.92 13.96
N ASP A 82 9.13 3.25 14.47
CA ASP A 82 8.72 3.31 15.87
C ASP A 82 9.41 2.28 16.78
N ALA A 83 10.14 1.32 16.20
CA ALA A 83 10.89 0.31 16.94
C ALA A 83 11.88 0.95 17.94
N GLN A 84 11.80 0.55 19.21
CA GLN A 84 12.55 1.19 20.29
C GLN A 84 13.83 0.43 20.67
N THR A 85 13.93 -0.82 20.25
CA THR A 85 15.09 -1.67 20.53
C THR A 85 15.80 -2.11 19.25
N PRO A 86 17.13 -2.36 19.30
CA PRO A 86 17.86 -2.90 18.15
C PRO A 86 17.29 -4.23 17.64
N THR A 87 16.69 -5.03 18.53
CA THR A 87 16.03 -6.29 18.18
C THR A 87 14.77 -6.04 17.36
N GLU A 88 13.87 -5.16 17.82
CA GLU A 88 12.64 -4.80 17.10
C GLU A 88 12.96 -4.18 15.72
N VAL A 89 13.99 -3.33 15.64
CA VAL A 89 14.47 -2.75 14.37
C VAL A 89 14.91 -3.85 13.40
N ALA A 90 15.68 -4.83 13.89
CA ALA A 90 16.17 -5.93 13.05
C ALA A 90 15.04 -6.85 12.59
N GLU A 91 14.05 -7.10 13.44
CA GLU A 91 12.87 -7.90 13.11
C GLU A 91 12.00 -7.23 12.04
N GLU A 92 11.66 -5.96 12.20
CA GLU A 92 10.85 -5.22 11.20
C GLU A 92 11.61 -4.99 9.88
N LEU A 93 12.95 -4.91 9.90
CA LEU A 93 13.76 -4.81 8.69
C LEU A 93 13.78 -6.12 7.86
N GLN A 94 13.65 -7.27 8.51
CA GLN A 94 13.70 -8.59 7.86
C GLN A 94 12.36 -9.06 7.29
N ARG A 95 11.30 -8.32 7.59
CA ARG A 95 9.92 -8.69 7.33
C ARG A 95 9.50 -8.42 5.88
#